data_AF-A0A2V9TIN7-F1
#
_entry.id   AF-A0A2V9TIN7-F1
#
_cell.length_a   1.000
_cell.length_b   1.000
_cell.length_c   1.000
_cell.angle_alpha   90.00
_cell.angle_beta   90.00
_cell.angle_gamma   90.00
#
_symmetry.space_group_name_H-M   'P 1'
#
loop_
_entity.id
_entity.type
_entity.pdbx_description
1 polymer ?
#
loop_
_entity_poly.entity_id
_entity_poly.type
_entity_poly.pdbx_seq_one_letter_code
_entity_poly.pdbx_strand_id
1 'polypeptide(L)'
;MALKVLIVEDDAPTLELMGEVLASLKAEVRAVSDSEAASALVNQERFDGIFLDLQMPKVDGFELTRRIRKSSWNKSAPIVVVTGEDDVKTMEKAFAAGTTFFLQKPVDRQRLTNLFKAARGTMFENRRHFVRVPLQTAVTCRVEDQTFQGTSSNISQGGILFEMGRSLPVGAKVRLSFRLPGRDLRIDANGVVARVDDRQRIGVQFTQIGARELDLIRDLIGSDDADTPQTSYKPT
;
A
#
# COMPACT_ATOMS: atom_id res chain seq x y z
N MET A 1 -12.14 -0.19 9.37
CA MET A 1 -11.31 -1.43 9.29
C MET A 1 -9.92 -1.19 9.92
N ALA A 2 -9.33 -2.17 10.62
CA ALA A 2 -8.04 -2.02 11.32
C ALA A 2 -6.85 -1.92 10.35
N LEU A 3 -5.89 -1.01 10.61
CA LEU A 3 -4.65 -0.88 9.82
C LEU A 3 -3.72 -2.06 10.09
N LYS A 4 -3.20 -2.71 9.04
CA LYS A 4 -2.23 -3.81 9.20
C LYS A 4 -0.81 -3.27 9.22
N VAL A 5 -0.05 -3.55 10.28
CA VAL A 5 1.25 -2.92 10.53
C VAL A 5 2.31 -3.99 10.79
N LEU A 6 3.48 -3.85 10.17
CA LEU A 6 4.66 -4.68 10.45
C LEU A 6 5.57 -3.97 11.46
N ILE A 7 6.06 -4.70 12.45
CA ILE A 7 7.14 -4.27 13.36
C ILE A 7 8.32 -5.21 13.17
N VAL A 8 9.52 -4.65 12.97
CA VAL A 8 10.79 -5.39 12.87
C VAL A 8 11.77 -4.84 13.90
N GLU A 9 11.98 -5.57 14.99
CA GLU A 9 12.80 -5.12 16.13
C GLU A 9 13.36 -6.36 16.85
N ASP A 10 14.68 -6.44 17.00
CA ASP A 10 15.38 -7.58 17.60
C ASP A 10 15.48 -7.49 19.13
N ASP A 11 15.33 -6.29 19.71
CA ASP A 11 15.17 -6.11 21.16
C ASP A 11 13.75 -6.51 21.62
N ALA A 12 13.64 -7.64 22.30
CA ALA A 12 12.34 -8.20 22.72
C ALA A 12 11.48 -7.24 23.58
N PRO A 13 12.03 -6.52 24.59
CA PRO A 13 11.26 -5.53 25.34
C PRO A 13 10.70 -4.40 24.46
N THR A 14 11.50 -3.88 23.53
CA THR A 14 11.05 -2.84 22.60
C THR A 14 9.99 -3.38 21.64
N LEU A 15 10.17 -4.58 21.09
CA LEU A 15 9.20 -5.23 20.21
C LEU A 15 7.86 -5.45 20.91
N GLU A 16 7.87 -5.91 22.17
CA GLU A 16 6.68 -6.12 22.99
C GLU A 16 5.95 -4.79 23.27
N LEU A 17 6.68 -3.78 23.75
CA LEU A 17 6.15 -2.44 24.00
C LEU A 17 5.47 -1.85 22.75
N MET A 18 6.15 -1.93 21.60
CA MET A 18 5.61 -1.41 20.35
C MET A 18 4.36 -2.19 19.93
N GLY A 19 4.39 -3.53 20.05
CA GLY A 19 3.25 -4.39 19.76
C GLY A 19 2.01 -4.04 20.57
N GLU A 20 2.15 -3.90 21.89
CA GLU A 20 1.06 -3.53 22.80
C GLU A 20 0.46 -2.17 22.45
N VAL A 21 1.31 -1.16 22.25
CA VAL A 21 0.86 0.21 21.97
C VAL A 21 0.11 0.25 20.65
N LEU A 22 0.67 -0.32 19.57
CA LEU A 22 0.01 -0.29 18.27
C LEU A 22 -1.29 -1.11 18.24
N ALA A 23 -1.33 -2.27 18.93
CA ALA A 23 -2.55 -3.04 19.09
C ALA A 23 -3.64 -2.26 19.85
N SER A 24 -3.27 -1.52 20.91
CA SER A 24 -4.20 -0.65 21.65
C SER A 24 -4.81 0.46 20.80
N LEU A 25 -4.11 0.85 19.72
CA LEU A 25 -4.57 1.82 18.72
C LEU A 25 -5.38 1.16 17.58
N LYS A 26 -5.84 -0.08 17.79
CA LYS A 26 -6.63 -0.89 16.85
C LYS A 26 -5.89 -1.24 15.55
N ALA A 27 -4.56 -1.32 15.58
CA ALA A 27 -3.79 -1.88 14.49
C ALA A 27 -3.75 -3.42 14.59
N GLU A 28 -3.81 -4.09 13.44
CA GLU A 28 -3.46 -5.50 13.31
C GLU A 28 -1.93 -5.60 13.21
N VAL A 29 -1.29 -6.01 14.30
CA VAL A 29 0.18 -6.00 14.41
C VAL A 29 0.77 -7.34 13.99
N ARG A 30 1.72 -7.28 13.06
CA ARG A 30 2.63 -8.38 12.74
C ARG A 30 4.02 -8.03 13.27
N ALA A 31 4.38 -8.60 14.41
CA ALA A 31 5.69 -8.41 15.03
C ALA A 31 6.68 -9.52 14.58
N VAL A 32 7.91 -9.13 14.26
CA VAL A 32 8.99 -10.02 13.83
C VAL A 32 10.32 -9.53 14.42
N SER A 33 11.08 -10.41 15.05
CA SER A 33 12.43 -10.08 15.59
C SER A 33 13.58 -10.36 14.64
N ASP A 34 13.30 -11.02 13.52
CA ASP A 34 14.30 -11.42 12.54
C ASP A 34 14.13 -10.62 11.24
N SER A 35 15.15 -9.82 10.89
CA SER A 35 15.11 -8.96 9.71
C SER A 35 15.17 -9.71 8.38
N GLU A 36 15.68 -10.95 8.35
CA GLU A 36 15.64 -11.81 7.15
C GLU A 36 14.22 -12.38 6.96
N ALA A 37 13.56 -12.80 8.05
CA ALA A 37 12.16 -13.20 8.01
C ALA A 37 11.27 -12.03 7.57
N ALA A 38 11.53 -10.81 8.06
CA ALA A 38 10.84 -9.62 7.60
C ALA A 38 11.07 -9.34 6.10
N SER A 39 12.30 -9.51 5.60
CA SER A 39 12.63 -9.38 4.17
C SER A 39 11.84 -10.35 3.29
N ALA A 40 11.64 -11.59 3.73
CA ALA A 40 10.77 -12.55 3.04
C ALA A 40 9.29 -12.12 3.11
N LEU A 41 8.84 -11.72 4.30
CA LEU A 41 7.45 -11.37 4.60
C LEU A 41 6.94 -10.18 3.77
N VAL A 42 7.75 -9.14 3.59
CA VAL A 42 7.36 -7.94 2.83
C VAL A 42 7.17 -8.19 1.33
N ASN A 43 7.52 -9.39 0.83
CA ASN A 43 7.25 -9.81 -0.54
C ASN A 43 6.02 -10.73 -0.66
N GLN A 44 5.44 -11.16 0.46
CA GLN A 44 4.33 -12.09 0.52
C GLN A 44 3.06 -11.43 1.07
N GLU A 45 3.24 -10.48 1.99
CA GLU A 45 2.16 -9.79 2.66
C GLU A 45 2.20 -8.28 2.41
N ARG A 46 1.03 -7.68 2.53
CA ARG A 46 0.84 -6.24 2.43
C ARG A 46 0.71 -5.62 3.82
N PHE A 47 1.34 -4.46 4.00
CA PHE A 47 1.20 -3.64 5.19
C PHE A 47 0.76 -2.23 4.86
N ASP A 48 -0.08 -1.67 5.71
CA ASP A 48 -0.51 -0.27 5.64
C ASP A 48 0.59 0.66 6.17
N GLY A 49 1.44 0.18 7.08
CA GLY A 49 2.65 0.86 7.56
C GLY A 49 3.68 -0.13 8.13
N ILE A 50 4.93 0.29 8.19
CA ILE A 50 6.05 -0.57 8.65
C ILE A 50 6.90 0.22 9.66
N PHE A 51 7.21 -0.39 10.78
CA PHE A 51 8.13 0.10 11.81
C PHE A 51 9.34 -0.83 11.84
N LEU A 52 10.55 -0.31 11.73
CA LEU A 52 11.76 -1.15 11.76
C LEU A 52 12.91 -0.48 12.50
N ASP A 53 13.71 -1.28 13.20
CA ASP A 53 15.00 -0.85 13.75
C ASP A 53 16.07 -0.70 12.65
N LEU A 54 17.01 0.22 12.84
CA LEU A 54 18.22 0.29 12.00
C LEU A 54 19.27 -0.75 12.37
N GLN A 55 19.47 -0.98 13.66
CA GLN A 55 20.59 -1.77 14.17
C GLN A 55 20.17 -3.22 14.41
N MET A 56 20.16 -4.03 13.36
CA MET A 56 19.83 -5.45 13.44
C MET A 56 20.97 -6.33 12.90
N PRO A 57 21.21 -7.53 13.47
CA PRO A 57 22.43 -8.30 13.22
C PRO A 57 22.52 -8.97 11.84
N LYS A 58 21.39 -9.22 11.16
CA LYS A 58 21.36 -9.97 9.89
C LYS A 58 21.25 -9.05 8.69
N VAL A 59 20.08 -8.45 8.52
CA VAL A 59 19.81 -7.38 7.54
C VAL A 59 19.64 -6.10 8.32
N ASP A 60 20.51 -5.12 8.07
CA ASP A 60 20.39 -3.79 8.68
C ASP A 60 19.13 -3.07 8.17
N GLY A 61 18.63 -2.10 8.94
CA GLY A 61 17.38 -1.43 8.61
C GLY A 61 17.46 -0.56 7.35
N PHE A 62 18.63 -0.08 6.94
CA PHE A 62 18.77 0.64 5.67
C PHE A 62 18.57 -0.31 4.49
N GLU A 63 19.17 -1.49 4.55
CA GLU A 63 19.03 -2.52 3.54
C GLU A 63 17.61 -3.08 3.49
N LEU A 64 17.01 -3.35 4.66
CA LEU A 64 15.62 -3.76 4.71
C LEU A 64 14.68 -2.71 4.11
N THR A 65 14.92 -1.42 4.39
CA THR A 65 14.17 -0.30 3.78
C THR A 65 14.29 -0.33 2.26
N ARG A 66 15.50 -0.50 1.71
CA ARG A 66 15.72 -0.61 0.26
C ARG A 66 15.00 -1.82 -0.33
N ARG A 67 14.99 -2.96 0.36
CA ARG A 67 14.26 -4.18 -0.06
C ARG A 67 12.76 -3.95 -0.07
N ILE A 68 12.19 -3.30 0.96
CA ILE A 68 10.77 -2.93 1.02
C ILE A 68 10.40 -2.01 -0.15
N ARG A 69 11.24 -1.02 -0.48
CA ARG A 69 11.00 -0.10 -1.61
C ARG A 69 11.01 -0.80 -2.97
N LYS A 70 11.66 -1.97 -3.08
CA LYS A 70 11.65 -2.84 -4.28
C LYS A 70 10.50 -3.84 -4.28
N SER A 71 9.80 -4.05 -3.17
CA SER A 71 8.66 -4.97 -3.09
C SER A 71 7.45 -4.44 -3.86
N SER A 72 6.86 -5.29 -4.70
CA SER A 72 5.62 -4.98 -5.42
C SER A 72 4.43 -4.70 -4.48
N TRP A 73 4.46 -5.27 -3.27
CA TRP A 73 3.40 -5.17 -2.27
C TRP A 73 3.51 -3.93 -1.38
N ASN A 74 4.74 -3.53 -1.04
CA ASN A 74 5.01 -2.55 0.01
C ASN A 74 5.86 -1.35 -0.43
N LYS A 75 6.15 -1.18 -1.72
CA LYS A 75 6.95 -0.05 -2.22
C LYS A 75 6.46 1.33 -1.75
N SER A 76 5.14 1.50 -1.59
CA SER A 76 4.51 2.75 -1.16
C SER A 76 4.17 2.80 0.34
N ALA A 77 4.45 1.75 1.11
CA ALA A 77 4.12 1.74 2.52
C ALA A 77 4.95 2.80 3.27
N PRO A 78 4.34 3.65 4.11
CA PRO A 78 5.10 4.53 4.98
C PRO A 78 5.99 3.69 5.91
N ILE A 79 7.28 4.03 5.95
CA ILE A 79 8.27 3.36 6.79
C ILE A 79 8.65 4.31 7.92
N VAL A 80 8.49 3.83 9.15
CA VAL A 80 8.96 4.46 10.37
C VAL A 80 10.24 3.77 10.79
N VAL A 81 11.35 4.48 10.75
CA VAL A 81 12.60 3.99 11.34
C VAL A 81 12.60 4.31 12.83
N VAL A 82 12.91 3.30 13.64
CA VAL A 82 13.14 3.42 15.09
C VAL A 82 14.63 3.23 15.31
N THR A 83 15.33 4.11 16.01
CA THR A 83 16.78 3.92 16.23
C THR A 83 17.31 4.73 17.40
N GLY A 84 18.40 4.27 18.01
CA GLY A 84 19.18 5.02 19.00
C GLY A 84 20.14 6.05 18.41
N GLU A 85 20.43 5.99 17.10
CA GLU A 85 21.33 6.93 16.43
C GLU A 85 20.56 8.16 15.94
N ASP A 86 20.82 9.34 16.52
CA ASP A 86 20.15 10.59 16.18
C ASP A 86 21.01 11.58 15.39
N ASP A 87 22.17 11.13 14.90
CA ASP A 87 23.05 11.98 14.13
C ASP A 87 22.50 12.26 12.72
N VAL A 88 22.82 13.45 12.21
CA VAL A 88 22.33 13.95 10.92
C VAL A 88 22.65 12.99 9.76
N LYS A 89 23.82 12.34 9.77
CA LYS A 89 24.23 11.45 8.66
C LYS A 89 23.38 10.18 8.65
N THR A 90 23.02 9.67 9.81
CA THR A 90 22.13 8.51 9.94
C THR A 90 20.73 8.84 9.45
N MET A 91 20.20 10.00 9.82
CA MET A 91 18.92 10.48 9.29
C MET A 91 18.95 10.66 7.76
N GLU A 92 19.99 11.30 7.22
CA GLU A 92 20.18 11.47 5.77
C GLU A 92 20.20 10.12 5.04
N LYS A 93 20.95 9.14 5.55
CA LYS A 93 20.99 7.78 4.99
C LYS A 93 19.63 7.10 5.05
N ALA A 94 18.89 7.26 6.14
CA ALA A 94 17.58 6.64 6.33
C ALA A 94 16.57 7.21 5.33
N PHE A 95 16.53 8.53 5.15
CA PHE A 95 15.68 9.17 4.15
C PHE A 95 16.10 8.79 2.72
N ALA A 96 17.40 8.77 2.42
CA ALA A 96 17.90 8.32 1.12
C ALA A 96 17.53 6.85 0.81
N ALA A 97 17.43 6.00 1.83
CA ALA A 97 16.96 4.62 1.67
C ALA A 97 15.43 4.53 1.41
N GLY A 98 14.67 5.58 1.70
CA GLY A 98 13.24 5.69 1.46
C GLY A 98 12.37 5.73 2.72
N THR A 99 12.94 6.05 3.88
CA THR A 99 12.19 6.24 5.15
C THR A 99 11.17 7.38 5.04
N THR A 100 10.04 7.26 5.73
CA THR A 100 8.98 8.28 5.77
C THR A 100 9.02 9.07 7.07
N PHE A 101 9.16 8.38 8.21
CA PHE A 101 9.21 8.99 9.53
C PHE A 101 10.32 8.36 10.36
N PHE A 102 10.64 9.04 11.47
CA PHE A 102 11.69 8.61 12.39
C PHE A 102 11.19 8.67 13.83
N LEU A 103 11.66 7.73 14.65
CA LEU A 103 11.43 7.67 16.09
C LEU A 103 12.74 7.37 16.80
N GLN A 104 13.16 8.27 17.69
CA GLN A 104 14.37 8.08 18.47
C GLN A 104 14.11 7.15 19.67
N LYS A 105 15.01 6.17 19.89
CA LYS A 105 15.07 5.35 21.11
C LYS A 105 15.60 6.20 22.30
N PRO A 106 15.16 5.96 23.55
CA PRO A 106 14.23 4.92 23.97
C PRO A 106 12.80 5.20 23.49
N VAL A 107 12.11 4.15 23.03
CA VAL A 107 10.70 4.23 22.65
C VAL A 107 9.87 4.25 23.91
N ASP A 108 8.99 5.26 24.04
CA ASP A 108 7.96 5.28 25.06
C ASP A 108 6.56 5.26 24.43
N ARG A 109 5.56 4.89 25.25
CA ARG A 109 4.17 4.76 24.80
C ARG A 109 3.62 6.05 24.19
N GLN A 110 3.99 7.21 24.73
CA GLN A 110 3.46 8.50 24.31
C GLN A 110 4.03 8.93 22.95
N ARG A 111 5.34 8.81 22.77
CA ARG A 111 6.03 9.13 21.51
C ARG A 111 5.55 8.22 20.38
N LEU A 112 5.46 6.92 20.63
CA LEU A 112 4.96 5.97 19.63
C LEU A 112 3.49 6.24 19.27
N THR A 113 2.64 6.55 20.27
CA THR A 113 1.24 6.91 20.03
C THR A 113 1.11 8.17 19.17
N ASN A 114 1.87 9.22 19.48
CA ASN A 114 1.85 10.47 18.74
C ASN A 114 2.31 10.27 17.30
N LEU A 115 3.40 9.53 17.12
CA LEU A 115 3.93 9.22 15.80
C LEU A 115 2.96 8.37 14.99
N PHE A 116 2.36 7.34 15.58
CA PHE A 116 1.35 6.52 14.91
C PHE A 116 0.17 7.38 14.46
N LYS A 117 -0.34 8.28 15.31
CA LYS A 117 -1.43 9.20 14.95
C LYS A 117 -1.05 10.12 13.78
N ALA A 118 0.18 10.64 13.76
CA ALA A 118 0.68 11.48 12.66
C ALA A 118 0.83 10.68 11.35
N ALA A 119 1.38 9.47 11.43
CA ALA A 119 1.57 8.60 10.27
C ALA A 119 0.26 7.97 9.76
N ARG A 120 -0.79 7.92 10.59
CA ARG A 120 -2.06 7.24 10.30
C ARG A 120 -2.70 7.69 8.99
N GLY A 121 -2.64 8.99 8.66
CA GLY A 121 -3.14 9.52 7.39
C GLY A 121 -2.48 8.85 6.19
N THR A 122 -1.14 8.83 6.18
CA THR A 122 -0.35 8.18 5.12
C THR A 122 -0.57 6.67 5.04
N MET A 123 -0.82 6.01 6.17
CA MET A 123 -1.15 4.57 6.19
C MET A 123 -2.52 4.30 5.55
N PHE A 124 -3.53 5.13 5.83
CA PHE A 124 -4.83 5.04 5.17
C PHE A 124 -4.75 5.35 3.68
N GLU A 125 -3.96 6.35 3.28
CA GLU A 125 -3.71 6.64 1.86
C GLU A 125 -3.04 5.45 1.17
N ASN A 126 -2.00 4.88 1.79
CA ASN A 126 -1.37 3.67 1.29
C ASN A 126 -2.39 2.53 1.16
N ARG A 127 -3.27 2.32 2.15
CA ARG A 127 -4.37 1.33 2.07
C ARG A 127 -5.30 1.57 0.89
N ARG A 128 -5.80 2.81 0.74
CA ARG A 128 -6.75 3.23 -0.31
C ARG A 128 -6.24 2.98 -1.72
N HIS A 129 -4.92 3.05 -1.95
CA HIS A 129 -4.34 2.72 -3.25
C HIS A 129 -4.66 1.28 -3.73
N PHE A 130 -4.96 0.37 -2.80
CA PHE A 130 -5.09 -1.05 -3.07
C PHE A 130 -6.44 -1.63 -2.66
N VAL A 131 -7.31 -0.82 -2.04
CA VAL A 131 -8.72 -1.14 -1.90
C VAL A 131 -9.29 -1.38 -3.29
N ARG A 132 -9.90 -2.55 -3.47
CA ARG A 132 -10.55 -2.95 -4.70
C ARG A 132 -12.05 -2.90 -4.49
N VAL A 133 -12.73 -2.11 -5.33
CA VAL A 133 -14.18 -2.04 -5.36
C VAL A 133 -14.72 -2.81 -6.56
N PRO A 134 -15.89 -3.45 -6.46
CA PRO A 134 -16.54 -4.08 -7.59
C PRO A 134 -16.74 -3.07 -8.73
N LEU A 135 -16.43 -3.49 -9.95
CA LEU A 135 -16.68 -2.70 -11.14
C LEU A 135 -17.03 -3.66 -12.25
N GLN A 136 -18.28 -3.63 -12.71
CA GLN A 136 -18.75 -4.37 -13.87
C GLN A 136 -19.00 -3.40 -15.01
N THR A 137 -17.98 -3.18 -15.84
CA THR A 137 -18.07 -2.30 -17.01
C THR A 137 -17.34 -2.92 -18.20
N ALA A 138 -17.72 -2.51 -19.40
CA ALA A 138 -17.00 -2.89 -20.61
C ALA A 138 -15.60 -2.26 -20.62
N VAL A 139 -14.60 -3.07 -20.91
CA VAL A 139 -13.19 -2.67 -21.01
C VAL A 139 -12.72 -2.93 -22.44
N THR A 140 -12.32 -1.87 -23.13
CA THR A 140 -11.55 -1.97 -24.36
C THR A 140 -10.07 -2.06 -24.00
N CYS A 141 -9.44 -3.18 -24.32
CA CYS A 141 -8.01 -3.43 -24.13
C CYS A 141 -7.29 -3.38 -25.47
N ARG A 142 -6.25 -2.56 -25.60
CA ARG A 142 -5.38 -2.52 -26.77
C ARG A 142 -3.99 -3.05 -26.42
N VAL A 143 -3.49 -3.94 -27.27
CA VAL A 143 -2.12 -4.48 -27.22
C VAL A 143 -1.56 -4.35 -28.62
N GLU A 144 -0.49 -3.57 -28.76
CA GLU A 144 0.06 -3.23 -30.08
C GLU A 144 -1.06 -2.67 -30.98
N ASP A 145 -1.29 -3.28 -32.14
CA ASP A 145 -2.34 -2.89 -33.10
C ASP A 145 -3.67 -3.64 -32.90
N GLN A 146 -3.74 -4.54 -31.92
CA GLN A 146 -4.91 -5.36 -31.67
C GLN A 146 -5.81 -4.74 -30.60
N THR A 147 -7.12 -4.79 -30.82
CA THR A 147 -8.13 -4.32 -29.85
C THR A 147 -9.03 -5.47 -29.44
N PHE A 148 -9.26 -5.59 -28.14
CA PHE A 148 -10.10 -6.60 -27.51
C PHE A 148 -11.16 -5.94 -26.64
N GLN A 149 -12.31 -6.59 -26.53
CA GLN A 149 -13.38 -6.21 -25.61
C GLN A 149 -13.44 -7.22 -24.47
N GLY A 150 -13.65 -6.72 -23.26
CA GLY A 150 -13.77 -7.51 -22.06
C GLY A 150 -14.69 -6.85 -21.04
N THR A 151 -14.81 -7.50 -19.88
CA THR A 151 -15.63 -7.01 -18.76
C THR A 151 -14.80 -6.98 -17.50
N SER A 152 -14.79 -5.86 -16.79
CA SER A 152 -14.13 -5.77 -15.49
C SER A 152 -14.90 -6.50 -14.40
N SER A 153 -14.18 -6.87 -13.35
CA SER A 153 -14.75 -7.44 -12.12
C SER A 153 -14.52 -6.51 -10.92
N ASN A 154 -13.37 -5.86 -10.85
CA ASN A 154 -13.03 -4.88 -9.82
C ASN A 154 -11.94 -3.91 -10.32
N ILE A 155 -11.82 -2.80 -9.60
CA ILE A 155 -10.81 -1.77 -9.83
C ILE A 155 -10.24 -1.28 -8.49
N SER A 156 -8.98 -0.86 -8.49
CA SER A 156 -8.35 -0.04 -7.46
C SER A 156 -7.67 1.17 -8.10
N GLN A 157 -7.12 2.08 -7.30
CA GLN A 157 -6.31 3.19 -7.82
C GLN A 157 -5.08 2.71 -8.61
N GLY A 158 -4.57 1.53 -8.26
CA GLY A 158 -3.38 0.95 -8.88
C GLY A 158 -3.64 -0.01 -10.05
N GLY A 159 -4.88 -0.39 -10.35
CA GLY A 159 -5.14 -1.35 -11.42
C GLY A 159 -6.56 -1.85 -11.53
N ILE A 160 -6.79 -2.74 -12.49
CA ILE A 160 -8.10 -3.31 -12.79
C ILE A 160 -7.98 -4.81 -13.07
N LEU A 161 -9.00 -5.58 -12.68
CA LEU A 161 -9.13 -7.00 -13.01
C LEU A 161 -10.29 -7.18 -13.99
N PHE A 162 -10.02 -7.74 -15.16
CA PHE A 162 -11.03 -7.95 -16.20
C PHE A 162 -10.82 -9.27 -16.95
N GLU A 163 -11.82 -9.71 -17.69
CA GLU A 163 -11.76 -10.90 -18.54
C GLU A 163 -12.09 -10.52 -19.99
N MET A 164 -11.50 -11.21 -20.97
CA MET A 164 -11.74 -10.90 -22.39
C MET A 164 -11.74 -12.13 -23.32
N GLY A 165 -12.17 -13.29 -22.84
CA GLY A 165 -12.26 -14.53 -23.64
C GLY A 165 -10.90 -15.07 -24.14
N ARG A 166 -9.80 -14.40 -23.80
CA ARG A 166 -8.42 -14.78 -24.11
C ARG A 166 -7.47 -14.23 -23.06
N SER A 167 -6.27 -14.81 -22.98
CA SER A 167 -5.21 -14.40 -22.07
C SER A 167 -4.18 -13.48 -22.73
N LEU A 168 -3.42 -12.75 -21.92
CA LEU A 168 -2.25 -11.99 -22.32
C LEU A 168 -1.04 -12.42 -21.50
N PRO A 169 0.19 -12.38 -22.06
CA PRO A 169 1.37 -12.71 -21.31
C PRO A 169 1.60 -11.68 -20.19
N VAL A 170 2.03 -12.16 -19.02
CA VAL A 170 2.48 -11.30 -17.93
C VAL A 170 3.64 -10.44 -18.44
N GLY A 171 3.60 -9.14 -18.14
CA GLY A 171 4.54 -8.15 -18.66
C GLY A 171 4.08 -7.44 -19.95
N ALA A 172 3.00 -7.89 -20.60
CA ALA A 172 2.47 -7.21 -21.78
C ALA A 172 2.02 -5.78 -21.44
N LYS A 173 2.44 -4.81 -22.26
CA LYS A 173 1.98 -3.43 -22.18
C LYS A 173 0.60 -3.32 -22.84
N VAL A 174 -0.33 -2.70 -22.13
CA VAL A 174 -1.71 -2.53 -22.56
C VAL A 174 -2.12 -1.06 -22.49
N ARG A 175 -3.04 -0.64 -23.36
CA ARG A 175 -3.83 0.56 -23.17
C ARG A 175 -5.27 0.14 -22.92
N LEU A 176 -5.79 0.49 -21.75
CA LEU A 176 -7.15 0.20 -21.34
C LEU A 176 -8.03 1.42 -21.49
N SER A 177 -9.29 1.14 -21.74
CA SER A 177 -10.31 2.16 -21.80
C SER A 177 -11.67 1.63 -21.33
N PHE A 178 -12.32 2.36 -20.43
CA PHE A 178 -13.57 1.95 -19.81
C PHE A 178 -14.34 3.15 -19.26
N ARG A 179 -15.57 2.94 -18.77
CA ARG A 179 -16.37 3.98 -18.10
C ARG A 179 -16.72 3.56 -16.67
N LEU A 180 -16.84 4.53 -15.77
CA LEU A 180 -17.35 4.29 -14.43
C LEU A 180 -18.90 4.36 -14.41
N PRO A 181 -19.57 3.60 -13.51
CA PRO A 181 -21.03 3.66 -13.38
C PRO A 181 -21.51 5.07 -13.04
N GLY A 182 -22.61 5.49 -13.66
CA GLY A 182 -23.20 6.81 -13.42
C GLY A 182 -22.35 7.99 -13.90
N ARG A 183 -21.27 7.75 -14.66
CA ARG A 183 -20.41 8.80 -15.21
C ARG A 183 -20.22 8.59 -16.71
N ASP A 184 -20.44 9.64 -17.49
CA ASP A 184 -20.20 9.60 -18.95
C ASP A 184 -18.71 9.71 -19.33
N LEU A 185 -17.84 9.99 -18.35
CA LEU A 185 -16.41 10.13 -18.62
C LEU A 185 -15.75 8.77 -18.84
N ARG A 186 -15.02 8.69 -19.95
CA ARG A 186 -14.11 7.60 -20.29
C ARG A 186 -12.82 7.73 -19.48
N ILE A 187 -12.38 6.62 -18.89
CA ILE A 187 -11.06 6.49 -18.30
C ILE A 187 -10.17 5.81 -19.32
N ASP A 188 -9.05 6.43 -19.64
CA ASP A 188 -7.98 5.85 -20.44
C ASP A 188 -6.73 5.69 -19.57
N ALA A 189 -6.16 4.49 -19.55
CA ALA A 189 -4.99 4.18 -18.74
C ALA A 189 -4.01 3.28 -19.51
N ASN A 190 -2.70 3.57 -19.40
CA ASN A 190 -1.68 2.61 -19.79
C ASN A 190 -1.36 1.71 -18.59
N GLY A 191 -1.06 0.45 -18.88
CA GLY A 191 -0.71 -0.50 -17.83
C GLY A 191 0.13 -1.66 -18.34
N VAL A 192 0.47 -2.53 -17.40
CA VAL A 192 1.17 -3.79 -17.66
C VAL A 192 0.35 -4.92 -17.07
N VAL A 193 0.25 -6.03 -17.79
CA VAL A 193 -0.34 -7.27 -17.27
C VAL A 193 0.53 -7.76 -16.11
N ALA A 194 0.04 -7.59 -14.89
CA ALA A 194 0.77 -7.95 -13.67
C ALA A 194 0.57 -9.43 -13.31
N ARG A 195 -0.60 -9.99 -13.64
CA ARG A 195 -0.95 -11.38 -13.40
C ARG A 195 -2.11 -11.83 -14.27
N VAL A 196 -2.22 -13.14 -14.46
CA VAL A 196 -3.43 -13.81 -14.96
C VAL A 196 -3.78 -14.88 -13.93
N ASP A 197 -5.05 -14.95 -13.52
CA ASP A 197 -5.49 -15.97 -12.55
C ASP A 197 -6.01 -17.25 -13.23
N ASP A 198 -6.31 -18.26 -12.42
CA ASP A 198 -6.77 -19.58 -12.89
C ASP A 198 -8.08 -19.52 -13.69
N ARG A 199 -8.86 -18.44 -13.53
CA ARG A 199 -10.10 -18.18 -14.29
C ARG A 199 -9.85 -17.35 -15.54
N GLN A 200 -8.60 -17.22 -15.98
CA GLN A 200 -8.17 -16.41 -17.13
C GLN A 200 -8.50 -14.92 -17.01
N ARG A 201 -8.71 -14.42 -15.78
CA ARG A 201 -8.89 -12.98 -15.55
C ARG A 201 -7.53 -12.30 -15.52
N ILE A 202 -7.44 -11.18 -16.21
CA ILE A 202 -6.22 -10.41 -16.44
C ILE A 202 -6.19 -9.26 -15.43
N GLY A 203 -5.21 -9.30 -14.54
CA GLY A 203 -4.90 -8.21 -13.63
C GLY A 203 -3.90 -7.26 -14.26
N VAL A 204 -4.34 -6.03 -14.55
CA VAL A 204 -3.46 -4.97 -15.09
C VAL A 204 -3.12 -4.00 -13.98
N GLN A 205 -1.83 -3.71 -13.82
CA GLN A 205 -1.34 -2.60 -13.01
C GLN A 205 -1.26 -1.36 -13.89
N PHE A 206 -1.86 -0.26 -13.46
CA PHE A 206 -1.75 1.02 -14.14
C PHE A 206 -0.31 1.54 -14.02
N THR A 207 0.27 1.93 -15.15
CA THR A 207 1.58 2.60 -15.23
C THR A 207 1.44 4.07 -15.53
N GLN A 208 0.35 4.47 -16.19
CA GLN A 208 0.04 5.87 -16.46
C GLN A 208 -1.47 6.06 -16.53
N ILE A 209 -1.98 7.04 -15.79
CA ILE A 209 -3.38 7.47 -15.78
C ILE A 209 -3.39 8.98 -15.52
N GLY A 210 -4.31 9.72 -16.15
CA GLY A 210 -4.42 11.15 -15.92
C GLY A 210 -4.93 11.47 -14.50
N ALA A 211 -4.57 12.64 -13.99
CA ALA A 211 -4.90 13.04 -12.62
C ALA A 211 -6.42 13.09 -12.39
N ARG A 212 -7.17 13.62 -13.39
CA ARG A 212 -8.63 13.69 -13.34
C ARG A 212 -9.26 12.30 -13.30
N GLU A 213 -8.79 11.38 -14.13
CA GLU A 213 -9.28 10.00 -14.16
C GLU A 213 -8.99 9.27 -12.84
N LEU A 214 -7.80 9.49 -12.27
CA LEU A 214 -7.43 8.92 -10.97
C LEU A 214 -8.33 9.44 -9.85
N ASP A 215 -8.69 10.73 -9.86
CA ASP A 215 -9.62 11.31 -8.90
C ASP A 215 -11.02 10.71 -9.01
N LEU A 216 -11.49 10.38 -10.21
CA LEU A 216 -12.77 9.69 -10.38
C LEU A 216 -12.75 8.26 -9.81
N ILE A 217 -11.63 7.55 -9.97
CA ILE A 217 -11.44 6.23 -9.34
C ILE A 217 -11.40 6.37 -7.81
N ARG A 218 -10.75 7.42 -7.30
CA ARG A 218 -10.73 7.73 -5.86
C ARG A 218 -12.12 8.01 -5.32
N ASP A 219 -12.93 8.80 -6.03
CA ASP A 219 -14.31 9.07 -5.65
C ASP A 219 -15.14 7.79 -5.58
N LEU A 220 -15.01 6.91 -6.59
CA LEU A 220 -15.71 5.63 -6.62
C LEU A 220 -15.32 4.76 -5.42
N ILE A 221 -14.02 4.64 -5.15
CA ILE A 221 -13.51 3.89 -4.00
C ILE A 221 -14.03 4.50 -2.70
N GLY A 222 -13.98 5.82 -2.56
CA GLY A 222 -14.44 6.55 -1.38
C GLY A 222 -15.96 6.47 -1.16
N SER A 223 -16.77 6.33 -2.23
CA SER A 223 -18.22 6.14 -2.11
C SER A 223 -18.63 4.74 -1.62
N ASP A 224 -17.82 3.72 -1.92
CA ASP A 224 -18.01 2.35 -1.41
C ASP A 224 -17.43 2.18 0.00
N ASP A 225 -16.42 2.98 0.37
CA ASP A 225 -15.80 3.04 1.69
C ASP A 225 -16.56 3.94 2.69
N ALA A 226 -17.88 4.17 2.49
CA ALA A 226 -18.72 5.03 3.34
C ALA A 226 -18.95 4.46 4.77
N ASP A 227 -17.87 4.34 5.52
CA ASP A 227 -17.79 4.48 6.96
C ASP A 227 -17.51 5.98 7.24
N THR A 228 -18.49 6.82 6.93
CA THR A 228 -18.49 8.23 7.31
C THR A 228 -18.64 8.28 8.83
N PRO A 229 -17.72 8.88 9.61
CA PRO A 229 -18.05 9.20 10.98
C PRO A 229 -19.21 10.20 10.92
N GLN A 230 -20.39 9.79 11.39
CA GLN A 230 -21.44 10.74 11.74
C GLN A 230 -20.85 11.68 12.78
N THR A 231 -20.44 12.88 12.37
CA THR A 231 -20.27 14.00 13.27
C THR A 231 -21.66 14.41 13.73
N SER A 232 -22.20 13.72 14.74
CA SER A 232 -23.31 14.23 15.52
C SER A 232 -22.76 15.27 16.50
N TYR A 233 -22.51 16.48 15.99
CA TYR A 233 -22.43 17.66 16.84
C TYR A 233 -23.87 18.09 17.13
N LYS A 234 -24.35 17.83 18.34
CA LYS A 234 -25.57 18.45 18.87
C LYS A 234 -25.15 19.69 19.66
N PRO A 235 -25.64 20.89 19.30
CA PRO A 235 -25.42 22.08 20.10
C PRO A 235 -26.29 22.04 21.35
N THR A 236 -25.70 22.44 22.47
CA THR A 236 -26.41 23.07 23.61
C THR A 236 -25.79 24.43 23.81
#